data_AF-G4D450-F1
#
_entry.id   AF-G4D450-F1
#
_cell.length_a   1.000
_cell.length_b   1.000
_cell.length_c   1.000
_cell.angle_alpha   90.00
_cell.angle_beta   90.00
_cell.angle_gamma   90.00
#
_symmetry.space_group_name_H-M   'P 1'
#
loop_
_entity.id
_entity.type
_entity.pdbx_description
1 polymer ?
#
loop_
_entity_poly.entity_id
_entity_poly.type
_entity_poly.pdbx_seq_one_letter_code
_entity_poly.pdbx_strand_id
1 'polypeptide(L)'
;MAINKINKNSVKDVCNLSTDYKNIRAVSFNFHTPYPDTAHLKLSKSEKLDVSKIIANEIDNGKPIFNLKSALPFLVENSFPTPCYQCVVIENNTISPCGRCIEISGLCEECGYFFVAEYTLLFSGNVKIIFEMLKTYLKYI
;
A
#
# COMPACT_ATOMS: atom_id res chain seq x y z
N MET A 1 3.55 -5.42 5.42
CA MET A 1 2.94 -5.13 6.72
C MET A 1 1.68 -4.30 6.52
N ALA A 2 0.56 -4.70 7.14
CA ALA A 2 -0.63 -3.87 7.23
C ALA A 2 -0.51 -2.92 8.44
N ILE A 3 -0.40 -1.63 8.16
CA ILE A 3 -0.17 -0.55 9.12
C ILE A 3 -1.52 -0.08 9.67
N ASN A 4 -1.63 -0.07 11.00
CA ASN A 4 -2.81 0.33 11.75
C ASN A 4 -2.43 1.12 13.01
N LYS A 5 -3.44 1.54 13.80
CA LYS A 5 -3.21 2.30 15.03
C LYS A 5 -2.24 1.66 16.03
N ILE A 6 -2.18 0.32 16.08
CA ILE A 6 -1.36 -0.43 17.03
C ILE A 6 0.10 -0.43 16.60
N ASN A 7 0.37 -0.64 15.32
CA ASN A 7 1.73 -0.92 14.81
C ASN A 7 2.35 0.20 13.96
N LYS A 8 1.67 1.35 13.78
CA LYS A 8 2.18 2.48 12.96
C LYS A 8 3.57 2.96 13.33
N ASN A 9 3.95 2.84 14.60
CA ASN A 9 5.26 3.27 15.09
C ASN A 9 6.39 2.28 14.74
N SER A 10 6.07 1.06 14.30
CA SER A 10 7.05 0.01 13.97
C SER A 10 7.51 0.03 12.51
N VAL A 11 7.03 0.98 11.70
CA VAL A 11 7.38 1.06 10.26
C VAL A 11 8.88 1.17 10.04
N LYS A 12 9.56 2.01 10.85
CA LYS A 12 11.01 2.18 10.75
C LYS A 12 11.76 0.91 11.17
N ASP A 13 11.29 0.23 12.21
CA ASP A 13 11.90 -1.02 12.68
C ASP A 13 11.83 -2.10 11.60
N VAL A 14 10.69 -2.20 10.90
CA VAL A 14 10.53 -3.13 9.76
C VAL A 14 11.48 -2.77 8.61
N CYS A 15 11.71 -1.49 8.34
CA CYS A 15 12.68 -1.05 7.33
C CYS A 15 14.13 -1.38 7.72
N ASN A 16 14.46 -1.35 9.01
CA ASN A 16 15.77 -1.77 9.49
C ASN A 16 15.95 -3.28 9.37
N LEU A 17 14.97 -4.05 9.82
CA LEU A 17 14.97 -5.51 9.67
C LEU A 17 15.08 -5.92 8.18
N SER A 18 14.44 -5.22 7.26
CA SER A 18 14.56 -5.56 5.83
C SER A 18 15.95 -5.31 5.26
N THR A 19 16.75 -4.47 5.90
CA THR A 19 18.15 -4.22 5.53
C THR A 19 19.09 -5.27 6.14
N ASP A 20 18.83 -5.66 7.39
CA ASP A 20 19.74 -6.50 8.17
C ASP A 20 19.73 -7.98 7.73
N TYR A 21 18.63 -8.43 7.12
CA TYR A 21 18.45 -9.84 6.73
C TYR A 21 18.66 -10.04 5.23
N LYS A 22 19.76 -10.72 4.87
CA LYS A 22 20.16 -11.02 3.49
C LYS A 22 19.11 -11.71 2.59
N ASN A 23 18.15 -12.41 3.19
CA ASN A 23 17.11 -13.15 2.46
C ASN A 23 15.87 -12.29 2.18
N ILE A 24 15.78 -11.07 2.71
CA ILE A 24 14.69 -10.13 2.45
C ILE A 24 15.09 -9.26 1.26
N ARG A 25 14.41 -9.41 0.12
CA ARG A 25 14.67 -8.56 -1.07
C ARG A 25 14.09 -7.15 -0.88
N ALA A 26 12.87 -7.06 -0.36
CA ALA A 26 12.19 -5.81 -0.03
C ALA A 26 11.00 -6.04 0.90
N VAL A 27 10.53 -4.97 1.55
CA VAL A 27 9.26 -4.94 2.29
C VAL A 27 8.22 -4.10 1.57
N SER A 28 6.96 -4.49 1.70
CA SER A 28 5.81 -3.70 1.24
C SER A 28 4.87 -3.41 2.39
N PHE A 29 4.26 -2.24 2.37
CA PHE A 29 3.32 -1.72 3.34
C PHE A 29 1.94 -1.55 2.69
N ASN A 30 0.92 -1.67 3.53
CA ASN A 30 -0.46 -1.30 3.25
C ASN A 30 -0.98 -0.50 4.45
N PHE A 31 -1.92 0.41 4.25
CA PHE A 31 -2.76 0.87 5.35
C PHE A 31 -3.85 -0.15 5.64
N HIS A 32 -4.33 -0.18 6.88
CA HIS A 32 -5.48 -0.99 7.25
C HIS A 32 -6.74 -0.52 6.52
N THR A 33 -7.37 -1.43 5.80
CA THR A 33 -8.72 -1.20 5.25
C THR A 33 -9.72 -1.47 6.37
N PRO A 34 -10.59 -0.51 6.73
CA PRO A 34 -11.37 -0.58 7.96
C PRO A 34 -12.63 -1.46 7.82
N TYR A 35 -12.44 -2.78 7.74
CA TYR A 35 -13.55 -3.73 7.77
C TYR A 35 -14.42 -3.54 9.03
N PRO A 36 -15.73 -3.86 9.01
CA PRO A 36 -16.65 -3.53 10.10
C PRO A 36 -16.19 -3.97 11.50
N ASP A 37 -15.59 -5.16 11.61
CA ASP A 37 -15.07 -5.75 12.84
C ASP A 37 -13.72 -5.16 13.30
N THR A 38 -12.99 -4.50 12.40
CA THR A 38 -11.65 -3.95 12.64
C THR A 38 -11.56 -2.45 12.37
N ALA A 39 -12.69 -1.75 12.25
CA ALA A 39 -12.73 -0.33 11.91
C ALA A 39 -11.97 0.56 12.92
N HIS A 40 -11.91 0.15 14.19
CA HIS A 40 -11.19 0.85 15.25
C HIS A 40 -9.67 0.94 15.00
N LEU A 41 -9.11 0.07 14.15
CA LEU A 41 -7.69 0.03 13.76
C LEU A 41 -7.32 1.04 12.66
N LYS A 42 -8.32 1.71 12.06
CA LYS A 42 -8.16 2.69 10.98
C LYS A 42 -7.23 3.84 11.39
N LEU A 43 -6.27 4.17 10.53
CA LEU A 43 -5.48 5.39 10.68
C LEU A 43 -6.30 6.63 10.28
N SER A 44 -6.16 7.71 11.04
CA SER A 44 -6.60 9.04 10.61
C SER A 44 -5.78 9.51 9.41
N LYS A 45 -6.28 10.53 8.70
CA LYS A 45 -5.54 11.17 7.61
C LYS A 45 -4.18 11.73 8.05
N SER A 46 -4.09 12.34 9.25
CA SER A 46 -2.82 12.82 9.78
C SER A 46 -1.86 11.68 10.09
N GLU A 47 -2.36 10.57 10.66
CA GLU A 47 -1.54 9.38 10.92
C GLU A 47 -1.04 8.73 9.63
N LYS A 48 -1.89 8.64 8.58
CA LYS A 48 -1.45 8.21 7.25
C LYS A 48 -0.35 9.11 6.71
N LEU A 49 -0.50 10.44 6.83
CA LEU A 49 0.49 11.40 6.37
C LEU A 49 1.84 11.22 7.09
N ASP A 50 1.82 11.08 8.41
CA ASP A 50 3.03 10.91 9.21
C ASP A 50 3.76 9.60 8.88
N VAL A 51 3.00 8.51 8.75
CA VAL A 51 3.55 7.22 8.31
C VAL A 51 4.10 7.30 6.88
N SER A 52 3.38 7.93 5.95
CA SER A 52 3.84 8.13 4.58
C SER A 52 5.15 8.93 4.51
N LYS A 53 5.34 9.93 5.38
CA LYS A 53 6.62 10.65 5.48
C LYS A 53 7.76 9.74 5.93
N ILE A 54 7.52 8.85 6.89
CA ILE A 54 8.52 7.85 7.32
C ILE A 54 8.87 6.94 6.15
N ILE A 55 7.88 6.33 5.48
CA ILE A 55 8.12 5.45 4.34
C ILE A 55 8.90 6.17 3.24
N ALA A 56 8.49 7.39 2.88
CA ALA A 56 9.16 8.21 1.89
C ALA A 56 10.64 8.48 2.25
N ASN A 57 10.90 8.83 3.52
CA ASN A 57 12.24 9.06 4.01
C ASN A 57 13.10 7.78 3.97
N GLU A 58 12.55 6.63 4.34
CA GLU A 58 13.28 5.36 4.29
C GLU A 58 13.57 4.93 2.82
N ILE A 59 12.66 5.19 1.88
CA ILE A 59 12.92 5.01 0.43
C ILE A 59 14.09 5.90 -0.02
N ASP A 60 14.10 7.18 0.37
CA ASP A 60 15.16 8.12 0.01
C ASP A 60 16.52 7.72 0.60
N ASN A 61 16.51 7.10 1.79
CA ASN A 61 17.70 6.52 2.43
C ASN A 61 18.10 5.16 1.85
N GLY A 62 17.48 4.72 0.75
CA GLY A 62 17.86 3.52 0.01
C GLY A 62 17.42 2.21 0.65
N LYS A 63 16.52 2.24 1.66
CA LYS A 63 15.99 1.03 2.29
C LYS A 63 15.24 0.17 1.28
N PRO A 64 15.24 -1.17 1.44
CA PRO A 64 14.62 -2.06 0.48
C PRO A 64 13.09 -2.08 0.66
N ILE A 65 12.43 -1.07 0.10
CA ILE A 65 10.97 -0.89 0.14
C ILE A 65 10.44 -1.03 -1.28
N PHE A 66 9.41 -1.86 -1.44
CA PHE A 66 8.82 -2.19 -2.75
C PHE A 66 7.73 -1.20 -3.17
N ASN A 67 7.13 -0.48 -2.23
CA ASN A 67 6.10 0.51 -2.53
C ASN A 67 6.63 1.70 -3.34
N LEU A 68 5.74 2.32 -4.12
CA LEU A 68 6.08 3.51 -4.91
C LEU A 68 5.88 4.78 -4.07
N LYS A 69 6.95 5.56 -3.89
CA LYS A 69 6.92 6.82 -3.11
C LYS A 69 5.91 7.80 -3.68
N SER A 70 5.76 7.87 -5.01
CA SER A 70 4.81 8.80 -5.64
C SER A 70 3.34 8.40 -5.46
N ALA A 71 3.04 7.17 -5.03
CA ALA A 71 1.67 6.76 -4.71
C ALA A 71 1.22 7.21 -3.32
N LEU A 72 2.15 7.51 -2.41
CA LEU A 72 1.86 7.84 -1.00
C LEU A 72 0.85 9.00 -0.83
N PRO A 73 0.91 10.12 -1.57
CA PRO A 73 -0.08 11.18 -1.43
C PRO A 73 -1.51 10.72 -1.77
N PHE A 74 -1.67 9.87 -2.79
CA PHE A 74 -2.97 9.31 -3.16
C PHE A 74 -3.52 8.38 -2.07
N LEU A 75 -2.64 7.64 -1.39
CA LEU A 75 -3.01 6.76 -0.28
C LEU A 75 -3.41 7.51 0.99
N VAL A 76 -2.81 8.67 1.25
CA VAL A 76 -3.19 9.54 2.37
C VAL A 76 -4.60 10.11 2.16
N GLU A 77 -4.90 10.48 0.92
CA GLU A 77 -6.17 11.12 0.53
C GLU A 77 -7.25 10.14 0.06
N ASN A 78 -6.91 8.85 -0.11
CA ASN A 78 -7.77 7.88 -0.79
C ASN A 78 -8.27 8.36 -2.18
N SER A 79 -7.43 9.10 -2.91
CA SER A 79 -7.79 9.79 -4.16
C SER A 79 -7.39 9.02 -5.42
N PHE A 80 -7.41 7.69 -5.37
CA PHE A 80 -7.09 6.80 -6.49
C PHE A 80 -8.32 5.96 -6.90
N PRO A 81 -8.41 5.52 -8.18
CA PRO A 81 -9.52 4.71 -8.63
C PRO A 81 -9.60 3.36 -7.89
N THR A 82 -10.81 2.93 -7.58
CA THR A 82 -11.13 1.60 -7.04
C THR A 82 -12.40 1.06 -7.73
N PRO A 83 -12.59 -0.27 -7.82
CA PRO A 83 -11.61 -1.33 -7.51
C PRO A 83 -10.46 -1.38 -8.54
N CYS A 84 -9.41 -2.15 -8.24
CA CYS A 84 -8.38 -2.48 -9.23
C CYS A 84 -8.87 -3.65 -10.10
N TYR A 85 -9.06 -3.41 -11.40
CA TYR A 85 -9.52 -4.45 -12.35
C TYR A 85 -8.39 -5.31 -12.91
N GLN A 86 -7.13 -4.99 -12.59
CA GLN A 86 -5.96 -5.76 -13.01
C GLN A 86 -5.59 -6.87 -12.03
N CYS A 87 -6.40 -7.09 -11.00
CA CYS A 87 -6.25 -8.21 -10.07
C CYS A 87 -7.58 -8.93 -9.84
N VAL A 88 -7.48 -10.23 -9.58
CA VAL A 88 -8.59 -11.07 -9.13
C VAL A 88 -8.17 -11.77 -7.85
N VAL A 89 -9.09 -11.86 -6.89
CA VAL A 89 -8.92 -12.66 -5.69
C VAL A 89 -9.85 -13.86 -5.79
N ILE A 90 -9.29 -15.05 -5.51
CA ILE A 90 -10.02 -16.31 -5.49
C ILE A 90 -10.02 -16.81 -4.05
N GLU A 91 -11.20 -16.88 -3.44
CA GLU A 91 -11.38 -17.32 -2.05
C GLU A 91 -12.73 -18.05 -1.94
N ASN A 92 -12.77 -19.20 -1.28
CA ASN A 92 -14.00 -19.98 -1.05
C ASN A 92 -14.82 -20.26 -2.32
N ASN A 93 -14.17 -20.59 -3.44
CA ASN A 93 -14.77 -20.77 -4.77
C ASN A 93 -15.45 -19.52 -5.37
N THR A 94 -15.27 -18.35 -4.76
CA THR A 94 -15.71 -17.06 -5.29
C THR A 94 -14.53 -16.36 -5.96
N ILE A 95 -14.81 -15.69 -7.08
CA ILE A 95 -13.85 -14.82 -7.78
C ILE A 95 -14.36 -13.39 -7.67
N SER A 96 -13.55 -12.51 -7.09
CA SER A 96 -13.88 -11.09 -6.94
C SER A 96 -12.86 -10.24 -7.71
N PRO A 97 -13.29 -9.19 -8.45
CA PRO A 97 -12.36 -8.22 -9.00
C PRO A 97 -11.82 -7.36 -7.85
N CYS A 98 -10.50 -7.41 -7.61
CA CYS A 98 -9.84 -6.93 -6.40
C CYS A 98 -10.21 -7.71 -5.11
N GLY A 99 -10.05 -7.09 -3.95
CA GLY A 99 -10.30 -7.70 -2.64
C GLY A 99 -11.78 -7.71 -2.24
N ARG A 100 -12.09 -8.43 -1.16
CA ARG A 100 -13.44 -8.57 -0.57
C ARG A 100 -14.12 -7.26 -0.18
N CYS A 101 -13.37 -6.15 -0.11
CA CYS A 101 -13.95 -4.84 0.15
C CYS A 101 -14.99 -4.42 -0.90
N ILE A 102 -14.96 -5.01 -2.11
CA ILE A 102 -15.97 -4.73 -3.16
C ILE A 102 -17.39 -5.16 -2.77
N GLU A 103 -17.53 -6.15 -1.88
CA GLU A 103 -18.83 -6.66 -1.44
C GLU A 103 -19.44 -5.81 -0.31
N ILE A 104 -18.67 -4.86 0.24
CA ILE A 104 -19.08 -4.01 1.36
C ILE A 104 -19.20 -2.57 0.87
N SER A 105 -20.43 -2.06 0.84
CA SER A 105 -20.73 -0.70 0.40
C SER A 105 -19.88 0.34 1.15
N GLY A 106 -19.18 1.20 0.42
CA GLY A 106 -18.37 2.29 1.00
C GLY A 106 -16.96 1.89 1.45
N LEU A 107 -16.56 0.62 1.36
CA LEU A 107 -15.26 0.17 1.87
C LEU A 107 -14.11 0.35 0.87
N CYS A 108 -14.41 0.34 -0.43
CA CYS A 108 -13.40 0.59 -1.48
C CYS A 108 -12.86 2.03 -1.43
N GLU A 109 -13.70 2.98 -1.02
CA GLU A 109 -13.37 4.39 -0.79
C GLU A 109 -12.36 4.57 0.34
N GLU A 110 -12.27 3.58 1.24
CA GLU A 110 -11.34 3.53 2.36
C GLU A 110 -10.22 2.51 2.17
N CYS A 111 -9.99 2.09 0.91
CA CYS A 111 -8.98 1.09 0.56
C CYS A 111 -7.60 1.49 1.10
N GLY A 112 -6.97 0.57 1.83
CA GLY A 112 -5.62 0.75 2.37
C GLY A 112 -4.53 0.03 1.58
N TYR A 113 -4.88 -0.72 0.53
CA TYR A 113 -3.90 -1.47 -0.25
C TYR A 113 -3.09 -0.56 -1.17
N PHE A 114 -1.77 -0.54 -0.97
CA PHE A 114 -0.87 0.28 -1.77
C PHE A 114 -0.81 -0.20 -3.21
N PHE A 115 -0.77 -1.51 -3.42
CA PHE A 115 -0.75 -2.08 -4.77
C PHE A 115 -2.00 -1.68 -5.58
N VAL A 116 -3.16 -1.52 -4.95
CA VAL A 116 -4.38 -1.05 -5.63
C VAL A 116 -4.17 0.35 -6.16
N ALA A 117 -3.70 1.28 -5.32
CA ALA A 117 -3.37 2.64 -5.74
C ALA A 117 -2.30 2.67 -6.82
N GLU A 118 -1.21 1.92 -6.64
CA GLU A 118 -0.08 1.85 -7.57
C GLU A 118 -0.53 1.34 -8.95
N TYR A 119 -1.31 0.24 -9.00
CA TYR A 119 -1.79 -0.32 -10.25
C TYR A 119 -2.86 0.55 -10.90
N THR A 120 -3.85 1.05 -10.17
CA THR A 120 -4.90 1.87 -10.82
C THR A 120 -4.33 3.17 -11.37
N LEU A 121 -3.35 3.78 -10.68
CA LEU A 121 -2.62 4.95 -11.21
C LEU A 121 -1.74 4.59 -12.41
N LEU A 122 -1.07 3.43 -12.39
CA LEU A 122 -0.30 2.93 -13.53
C LEU A 122 -1.19 2.82 -14.78
N PHE A 123 -2.29 2.09 -14.66
CA PHE A 123 -3.21 1.81 -15.76
C PHE A 123 -4.09 3.02 -16.14
N SER A 124 -4.18 4.04 -15.30
CA SER A 124 -4.76 5.34 -15.66
C SER A 124 -3.78 6.25 -16.41
N GLY A 125 -2.55 5.80 -16.70
CA GLY A 125 -1.56 6.56 -17.45
C GLY A 125 -0.74 7.56 -16.63
N ASN A 126 -0.63 7.38 -15.30
CA ASN A 126 0.21 8.26 -14.49
C ASN A 126 1.70 7.99 -14.80
N VAL A 127 2.28 8.85 -15.63
CA VAL A 127 3.66 8.74 -16.15
C VAL A 127 4.69 8.60 -15.02
N LYS A 128 4.52 9.34 -13.91
CA LYS A 128 5.45 9.28 -12.78
C LYS A 128 5.43 7.90 -12.11
N ILE A 129 4.22 7.36 -11.90
CA ILE A 129 4.03 6.01 -11.35
C ILE A 129 4.58 4.95 -12.30
N ILE A 130 4.37 5.08 -13.62
CA ILE A 130 4.92 4.15 -14.63
C ILE A 130 6.45 4.06 -14.52
N PHE A 131 7.15 5.19 -14.54
CA PHE A 131 8.61 5.20 -14.43
C PHE A 131 9.10 4.67 -13.08
N GLU A 132 8.45 5.04 -11.98
CA GLU A 132 8.82 4.59 -10.66
C GLU A 132 8.59 3.09 -10.46
N MET A 133 7.51 2.56 -11.04
CA MET A 133 7.22 1.12 -11.03
C MET A 133 8.27 0.36 -11.83
N LEU A 134 8.61 0.78 -13.05
CA LEU A 134 9.67 0.15 -13.85
C LEU A 134 10.99 0.11 -13.08
N LYS A 135 11.39 1.24 -12.48
CA LYS A 135 12.62 1.32 -11.67
C LYS A 135 12.60 0.38 -10.47
N THR A 136 11.47 0.29 -9.76
CA THR A 136 11.34 -0.48 -8.52
C THR A 136 11.20 -1.97 -8.79
N TYR A 137 10.37 -2.35 -9.77
CA TYR A 137 10.10 -3.74 -10.11
C TYR A 137 11.33 -4.40 -10.71
N LEU A 138 12.04 -3.75 -11.66
CA LEU A 138 13.28 -4.30 -12.22
C LEU A 138 14.41 -4.45 -11.19
N LYS A 139 14.33 -3.75 -10.05
CA LYS A 139 15.29 -3.90 -8.95
C LYS A 139 14.99 -5.12 -8.07
N TYR A 140 13.71 -5.43 -7.85
CA TYR A 140 13.28 -6.39 -6.82
C TYR A 140 12.58 -7.65 -7.34
N ILE A 141 12.18 -7.68 -8.61
CA ILE A 141 11.66 -8.87 -9.29
C ILE A 141 12.75 -9.30 -10.25
#